data_AF-A0A8S9PU48-F1
#
_entry.id   AF-A0A8S9PU48-F1
#
_cell.length_a   1.000
_cell.length_b   1.000
_cell.length_c   1.000
_cell.angle_alpha   90.00
_cell.angle_beta   90.00
_cell.angle_gamma   90.00
#
_symmetry.space_group_name_H-M   'P 1'
#
loop_
_entity.id
_entity.type
_entity.pdbx_description
1 polymer ?
#
loop_
_entity_poly.entity_id
_entity_poly.type
_entity_poly.pdbx_seq_one_letter_code
_entity_poly.pdbx_strand_id
1 'polypeptide(L)'
;MTTTTQDVEMKDNNQTPPQSIVSATTSTLQRNESRFSSFFTLARVFENSNVFPQTDLKEIAALIDTGSYTKEVRRVARAVRLTVGIRQKLTASVVSSFLDFALGHGSEAHARLSSFVPKIDEHDMEVDTASSIPLAASKHVPVELEVYCYFIVLLFLIDQKKYNEAKACSSASIARLKSLNKRTIDVIASRLYFYYSLSYEMTGDLAEIRGTLLSLHHSATLRHDELGQETLLNLLLRNYLHYNLYDQAEKLRSKAPRFEAHSNQQFCRYLFYLGKIRTIQLEYTDAKESLLQAARKAPVAALGFRVQCNKWAILVRLLLGEIPERSIFMQKGMEKALRPYFELTNAVRIGDLELFRNVQEKFAKTFSEDRTHNLIVRLRHNVIRTGLRNISISYSRISLTDVAQKLRLNSANPVADAESIVAKAIRDGAIDATIDHKNGYMVSKETGDIYSTNEPQNAFNSRIAFCLNMHNEAVRALRFPPNTHREKESEEKRREMKQQEEELAKYMAEEDDDDF
;
A
#
# COMPACT_ATOMS: atom_id res chain seq x y z
N MET A 1 -56.55 -13.53 58.82
CA MET A 1 -55.82 -14.81 58.82
C MET A 1 -54.57 -14.59 57.97
N THR A 2 -53.43 -14.11 58.49
CA THR A 2 -52.39 -14.86 59.24
C THR A 2 -52.16 -16.24 58.60
N THR A 3 -51.00 -16.64 58.07
CA THR A 3 -49.61 -16.45 58.52
C THR A 3 -48.62 -17.06 57.51
N THR A 4 -47.46 -16.41 57.37
CA THR A 4 -46.08 -16.94 57.15
C THR A 4 -45.82 -18.45 56.98
N THR A 5 -45.04 -18.76 55.95
CA THR A 5 -44.01 -19.82 55.82
C THR A 5 -43.19 -19.44 54.57
N GLN A 6 -41.88 -19.59 54.42
CA GLN A 6 -40.71 -19.92 55.24
C GLN A 6 -39.56 -19.96 54.21
N ASP A 7 -38.45 -19.31 54.52
CA ASP A 7 -37.22 -19.31 53.74
C ASP A 7 -36.65 -20.73 53.57
N VAL A 8 -36.17 -21.05 52.37
CA VAL A 8 -35.19 -22.13 52.15
C VAL A 8 -34.04 -21.58 51.31
N GLU A 9 -32.89 -21.51 51.97
CA GLU A 9 -31.57 -21.12 51.49
C GLU A 9 -31.16 -21.86 50.22
N MET A 10 -30.82 -21.12 49.15
CA MET A 10 -29.99 -21.66 48.07
C MET A 10 -28.52 -21.42 48.41
N LYS A 11 -27.86 -22.51 48.80
CA LYS A 11 -26.41 -22.59 49.04
C LYS A 11 -25.62 -22.30 47.77
N ASP A 12 -24.57 -21.50 47.96
CA ASP A 12 -23.44 -21.32 47.07
C ASP A 12 -22.91 -22.65 46.52
N ASN A 13 -22.90 -22.77 45.19
CA ASN A 13 -22.16 -23.81 44.49
C ASN A 13 -21.15 -23.15 43.53
N ASN A 14 -20.04 -22.71 44.12
CA ASN A 14 -18.79 -22.47 43.41
C ASN A 14 -18.23 -23.83 42.96
N GLN A 15 -18.55 -24.25 41.74
CA GLN A 15 -17.82 -25.32 41.04
C GLN A 15 -16.95 -24.69 39.94
N THR A 16 -15.69 -24.49 40.31
CA THR A 16 -14.57 -24.21 39.43
C THR A 16 -14.40 -25.30 38.35
N PRO A 17 -14.16 -24.96 37.08
CA PRO A 17 -13.77 -25.95 36.07
C PRO A 17 -12.33 -26.45 36.31
N PRO A 18 -11.99 -27.68 35.86
CA PRO A 18 -10.76 -28.37 36.23
C PRO A 18 -9.48 -27.69 35.72
N GLN A 19 -8.53 -27.45 36.63
CA GLN A 19 -7.25 -26.75 36.44
C GLN A 19 -6.20 -27.49 35.58
N SER A 20 -6.54 -28.59 34.91
CA SER A 20 -5.59 -29.38 34.12
C SER A 20 -5.46 -28.95 32.64
N ILE A 21 -6.40 -28.15 32.12
CA ILE A 21 -6.39 -27.70 30.70
C ILE A 21 -5.80 -26.29 30.55
N VAL A 22 -5.86 -25.48 31.61
CA VAL A 22 -5.29 -24.12 31.63
C VAL A 22 -3.78 -24.13 31.81
N SER A 23 -3.21 -25.10 32.54
CA SER A 23 -1.75 -25.24 32.73
C SER A 23 -1.01 -25.73 31.47
N ALA A 24 -1.67 -26.51 30.60
CA ALA A 24 -1.11 -26.95 29.32
C ALA A 24 -1.10 -25.84 28.26
N THR A 25 -2.07 -24.92 28.31
CA THR A 25 -2.16 -23.77 27.38
C THR A 25 -1.30 -22.59 27.83
N THR A 26 -1.14 -22.36 29.13
CA THR A 26 -0.20 -21.34 29.65
C THR A 26 1.27 -21.78 29.55
N SER A 27 1.58 -23.07 29.72
CA SER A 27 2.95 -23.57 29.51
C SER A 27 3.38 -23.60 28.04
N THR A 28 2.45 -23.80 27.09
CA THR A 28 2.72 -23.69 25.65
C THR A 28 2.85 -22.24 25.18
N LEU A 29 2.08 -21.30 25.76
CA LEU A 29 2.25 -19.86 25.54
C LEU A 29 3.54 -19.33 26.16
N GLN A 30 3.92 -19.73 27.38
CA GLN A 30 5.21 -19.36 27.98
C GLN A 30 6.41 -20.03 27.29
N ARG A 31 6.26 -21.25 26.73
CA ARG A 31 7.28 -21.85 25.84
C ARG A 31 7.43 -21.10 24.52
N ASN A 32 6.34 -20.57 23.98
CA ASN A 32 6.37 -19.76 22.77
C ASN A 32 6.92 -18.36 23.06
N GLU A 33 6.59 -17.73 24.19
CA GLU A 33 7.17 -16.43 24.58
C GLU A 33 8.64 -16.53 24.99
N SER A 34 9.07 -17.61 25.62
CA SER A 34 10.50 -17.86 25.89
C SER A 34 11.28 -18.26 24.65
N ARG A 35 10.66 -18.91 23.65
CA ARG A 35 11.25 -19.08 22.31
C ARG A 35 11.27 -17.78 21.53
N PHE A 36 10.24 -16.95 21.58
CA PHE A 36 10.23 -15.64 20.92
C PHE A 36 11.20 -14.66 21.58
N SER A 37 11.33 -14.68 22.92
CA SER A 37 12.30 -13.88 23.65
C SER A 37 13.71 -14.43 23.49
N SER A 38 13.92 -15.76 23.46
CA SER A 38 15.25 -16.31 23.14
C SER A 38 15.63 -16.05 21.69
N PHE A 39 14.68 -16.04 20.74
CA PHE A 39 14.91 -15.58 19.36
C PHE A 39 15.25 -14.09 19.29
N PHE A 40 14.60 -13.23 20.08
CA PHE A 40 14.89 -11.79 20.13
C PHE A 40 16.19 -11.46 20.89
N THR A 41 16.54 -12.25 21.91
CA THR A 41 17.76 -12.10 22.69
C THR A 41 18.95 -12.70 21.95
N LEU A 42 18.75 -13.81 21.20
CA LEU A 42 19.72 -14.32 20.23
C LEU A 42 19.89 -13.32 19.07
N ALA A 43 18.83 -12.68 18.59
CA ALA A 43 18.93 -11.62 17.57
C ALA A 43 19.73 -10.38 18.05
N ARG A 44 19.93 -10.20 19.36
CA ARG A 44 20.80 -9.16 19.95
C ARG A 44 22.23 -9.63 20.24
N VAL A 45 22.49 -10.93 20.30
CA VAL A 45 23.84 -11.50 20.51
C VAL A 45 24.51 -11.89 19.18
N PHE A 46 23.74 -12.00 18.09
CA PHE A 46 24.22 -12.32 16.73
C PHE A 46 24.67 -11.08 15.91
N GLU A 47 25.43 -10.16 16.51
CA GLU A 47 25.90 -8.94 15.82
C GLU A 47 27.26 -9.10 15.13
N ASN A 48 27.95 -10.25 15.26
CA ASN A 48 29.30 -10.44 14.71
C ASN A 48 29.49 -11.79 13.99
N SER A 49 29.32 -11.82 12.66
CA SER A 49 30.12 -12.64 11.71
C SER A 49 29.59 -12.53 10.27
N ASN A 50 30.50 -12.36 9.31
CA ASN A 50 30.21 -12.21 7.87
C ASN A 50 29.70 -13.50 7.15
N VAL A 51 29.30 -14.53 7.89
CA VAL A 51 28.92 -15.86 7.35
C VAL A 51 27.40 -16.01 7.14
N PHE A 52 26.58 -15.16 7.78
CA PHE A 52 25.11 -15.24 7.72
C PHE A 52 24.44 -15.01 6.34
N PRO A 53 24.95 -14.21 5.38
CA PRO A 53 24.16 -13.90 4.19
C PRO A 53 24.09 -15.06 3.17
N GLN A 54 25.03 -16.00 3.18
CA GLN A 54 25.04 -17.14 2.25
C GLN A 54 24.02 -18.24 2.62
N THR A 55 23.81 -18.49 3.92
CA THR A 55 22.83 -19.48 4.40
C THR A 55 21.40 -19.04 4.10
N ASP A 56 21.10 -17.76 4.35
CA ASP A 56 19.76 -17.21 4.12
C ASP A 56 19.39 -17.19 2.63
N LEU A 57 20.37 -16.94 1.74
CA LEU A 57 20.16 -16.98 0.29
C LEU A 57 19.97 -18.40 -0.24
N LYS A 58 20.69 -19.40 0.31
CA LYS A 58 20.48 -20.82 -0.01
C LYS A 58 19.12 -21.31 0.49
N GLU A 59 18.68 -20.86 1.66
CA GLU A 59 17.31 -21.13 2.15
C GLU A 59 16.25 -20.47 1.26
N ILE A 60 16.48 -19.25 0.79
CA ILE A 60 15.58 -18.58 -0.15
C ILE A 60 15.53 -19.31 -1.50
N ALA A 61 16.68 -19.74 -2.04
CA ALA A 61 16.72 -20.55 -3.25
C ALA A 61 15.96 -21.88 -3.08
N ALA A 62 16.15 -22.57 -1.95
CA ALA A 62 15.39 -23.77 -1.61
C ALA A 62 13.87 -23.49 -1.45
N LEU A 63 13.49 -22.32 -0.92
CA LEU A 63 12.09 -21.90 -0.83
C LEU A 63 11.46 -21.57 -2.19
N ILE A 64 12.25 -21.05 -3.13
CA ILE A 64 11.83 -20.82 -4.51
C ILE A 64 11.72 -22.15 -5.26
N ASP A 65 12.69 -23.05 -5.09
CA ASP A 65 12.65 -24.38 -5.69
C ASP A 65 11.45 -25.16 -5.16
N THR A 66 11.29 -25.28 -3.84
CA THR A 66 10.11 -25.94 -3.26
C THR A 66 8.80 -25.25 -3.63
N GLY A 67 8.79 -23.91 -3.75
CA GLY A 67 7.64 -23.15 -4.23
C GLY A 67 7.31 -23.37 -5.72
N SER A 68 8.33 -23.62 -6.55
CA SER A 68 8.19 -23.96 -7.97
C SER A 68 7.59 -25.36 -8.13
N TYR A 69 8.02 -26.31 -7.30
CA TYR A 69 7.52 -27.68 -7.27
C TYR A 69 6.08 -27.75 -6.74
N THR A 70 5.75 -26.99 -5.70
CA THR A 70 4.38 -26.97 -5.13
C THR A 70 3.43 -26.00 -5.84
N LYS A 71 3.93 -25.20 -6.81
CA LYS A 71 3.20 -24.10 -7.48
C LYS A 71 2.59 -23.08 -6.49
N GLU A 72 3.10 -23.02 -5.26
CA GLU A 72 2.60 -22.13 -4.22
C GLU A 72 3.21 -20.72 -4.34
N VAL A 73 2.45 -19.84 -4.99
CA VAL A 73 2.75 -18.40 -5.16
C VAL A 73 3.09 -17.69 -3.83
N ARG A 74 2.54 -18.18 -2.70
CA ARG A 74 2.77 -17.61 -1.35
C ARG A 74 4.19 -17.83 -0.83
N ARG A 75 4.82 -18.97 -1.13
CA ARG A 75 6.20 -19.27 -0.67
C ARG A 75 7.21 -18.39 -1.41
N VAL A 76 7.02 -18.21 -2.71
CA VAL A 76 7.81 -17.28 -3.55
C VAL A 76 7.63 -15.84 -3.08
N ALA A 77 6.41 -15.42 -2.74
CA ALA A 77 6.17 -14.08 -2.17
C ALA A 77 6.84 -13.87 -0.79
N ARG A 78 6.97 -14.92 0.03
CA ARG A 78 7.69 -14.89 1.32
C ARG A 78 9.20 -14.77 1.11
N ALA A 79 9.77 -15.53 0.18
CA ALA A 79 11.17 -15.44 -0.25
C ALA A 79 11.54 -14.01 -0.71
N VAL A 80 10.68 -13.39 -1.54
CA VAL A 80 10.83 -12.00 -2.00
C VAL A 80 10.68 -10.96 -0.88
N ARG A 81 10.06 -11.28 0.26
CA ARG A 81 10.07 -10.38 1.43
C ARG A 81 11.35 -10.51 2.24
N LEU A 82 11.87 -11.73 2.40
CA LEU A 82 13.11 -11.99 3.13
C LEU A 82 14.31 -11.32 2.45
N THR A 83 14.34 -11.27 1.12
CA THR A 83 15.36 -10.52 0.37
C THR A 83 15.41 -9.03 0.68
N VAL A 84 14.29 -8.38 0.99
CA VAL A 84 14.28 -6.95 1.33
C VAL A 84 15.00 -6.70 2.66
N GLY A 85 14.94 -7.65 3.60
CA GLY A 85 15.71 -7.61 4.85
C GLY A 85 17.20 -7.88 4.65
N ILE A 86 17.55 -8.70 3.66
CA ILE A 86 18.94 -9.04 3.32
C ILE A 86 19.60 -7.96 2.43
N ARG A 87 18.80 -7.07 1.80
CA ARG A 87 19.28 -6.02 0.89
C ARG A 87 20.43 -5.18 1.46
N GLN A 88 20.37 -4.79 2.74
CA GLN A 88 21.42 -3.99 3.38
C GLN A 88 22.73 -4.77 3.65
N LYS A 89 22.70 -6.09 3.49
CA LYS A 89 23.82 -7.01 3.79
C LYS A 89 24.37 -7.71 2.53
N LEU A 90 23.93 -7.31 1.33
CA LEU A 90 24.40 -7.90 0.07
C LEU A 90 25.78 -7.33 -0.33
N THR A 91 26.82 -8.15 -0.21
CA THR A 91 28.19 -7.85 -0.67
C THR A 91 28.46 -8.51 -2.03
N ALA A 92 29.35 -7.93 -2.86
CA ALA A 92 29.66 -8.42 -4.21
C ALA A 92 30.08 -9.91 -4.24
N SER A 93 30.85 -10.36 -3.25
CA SER A 93 31.30 -11.74 -3.07
C SER A 93 30.17 -12.72 -2.74
N VAL A 94 29.12 -12.25 -2.07
CA VAL A 94 27.92 -13.05 -1.75
C VAL A 94 27.05 -13.21 -3.00
N VAL A 95 26.99 -12.18 -3.85
CA VAL A 95 26.25 -12.24 -5.11
C VAL A 95 26.95 -13.17 -6.11
N SER A 96 28.28 -13.12 -6.25
CA SER A 96 29.01 -14.05 -7.11
C SER A 96 28.89 -15.50 -6.64
N SER A 97 29.12 -15.78 -5.36
CA SER A 97 28.97 -17.13 -4.79
C SER A 97 27.52 -17.66 -4.86
N PHE A 98 26.52 -16.78 -4.79
CA PHE A 98 25.13 -17.16 -5.01
C PHE A 98 24.80 -17.44 -6.47
N LEU A 99 25.34 -16.64 -7.40
CA LEU A 99 25.20 -16.89 -8.82
C LEU A 99 25.81 -18.25 -9.16
N ASP A 100 27.03 -18.54 -8.70
CA ASP A 100 27.73 -19.82 -8.95
C ASP A 100 26.98 -21.04 -8.40
N PHE A 101 26.23 -20.87 -7.31
CA PHE A 101 25.38 -21.91 -6.73
C PHE A 101 24.03 -22.06 -7.46
N ALA A 102 23.39 -20.95 -7.84
CA ALA A 102 22.02 -20.94 -8.36
C ALA A 102 21.95 -21.22 -9.87
N LEU A 103 22.99 -20.88 -10.61
CA LEU A 103 23.14 -21.14 -12.02
C LEU A 103 24.37 -22.06 -12.13
N GLY A 104 24.24 -23.28 -12.64
CA GLY A 104 25.42 -24.13 -12.86
C GLY A 104 26.41 -23.44 -13.81
N HIS A 105 27.72 -23.63 -13.60
CA HIS A 105 28.79 -23.08 -14.46
C HIS A 105 28.48 -23.39 -15.94
N GLY A 106 28.07 -22.38 -16.72
CA GLY A 106 27.79 -22.52 -18.15
C GLY A 106 26.44 -21.97 -18.68
N SER A 107 25.55 -21.42 -17.84
CA SER A 107 24.31 -20.78 -18.36
C SER A 107 24.58 -19.40 -18.98
N GLU A 108 23.95 -19.06 -20.12
CA GLU A 108 24.08 -17.73 -20.76
C GLU A 108 23.72 -16.56 -19.82
N ALA A 109 22.78 -16.79 -18.92
CA ALA A 109 22.39 -15.82 -17.89
C ALA A 109 23.55 -15.52 -16.94
N HIS A 110 24.40 -16.51 -16.69
CA HIS A 110 25.57 -16.44 -15.83
C HIS A 110 26.69 -15.60 -16.45
N ALA A 111 26.97 -15.80 -17.74
CA ALA A 111 27.92 -14.97 -18.50
C ALA A 111 27.46 -13.50 -18.59
N ARG A 112 26.15 -13.25 -18.74
CA ARG A 112 25.59 -11.90 -18.72
C ARG A 112 25.63 -11.29 -17.32
N LEU A 113 25.24 -12.02 -16.28
CA LEU A 113 25.19 -11.50 -14.90
C LEU A 113 26.58 -11.31 -14.28
N SER A 114 27.54 -12.19 -14.58
CA SER A 114 28.94 -12.04 -14.16
C SER A 114 29.63 -10.84 -14.82
N SER A 115 29.20 -10.40 -16.00
CA SER A 115 29.69 -9.16 -16.62
C SER A 115 29.24 -7.89 -15.88
N PHE A 116 28.14 -7.96 -15.12
CA PHE A 116 27.58 -6.85 -14.37
C PHE A 116 28.05 -6.77 -12.91
N VAL A 117 28.67 -7.83 -12.38
CA VAL A 117 29.25 -7.81 -11.02
C VAL A 117 30.72 -7.41 -11.15
N PRO A 118 31.19 -6.32 -10.49
CA PRO A 118 32.61 -6.01 -10.49
C PRO A 118 33.36 -7.17 -9.82
N LYS A 119 34.31 -7.77 -10.56
CA LYS A 119 35.26 -8.73 -10.02
C LYS A 119 36.04 -8.02 -8.92
N ILE A 120 35.85 -8.45 -7.68
CA ILE A 120 36.84 -8.20 -6.63
C ILE A 120 37.90 -9.26 -6.88
N ASP A 121 39.00 -8.85 -7.50
CA ASP A 121 40.22 -9.65 -7.54
C ASP A 121 40.75 -9.74 -6.11
N GLU A 122 40.45 -10.85 -5.42
CA GLU A 122 41.28 -11.33 -4.31
C GLU A 122 41.83 -12.70 -4.74
N HIS A 123 43.16 -12.74 -4.90
CA HIS A 123 43.94 -13.93 -5.16
C HIS A 123 43.69 -15.00 -4.09
N ASP A 124 42.94 -16.05 -4.42
CA ASP A 124 43.14 -17.35 -3.80
C ASP A 124 44.05 -18.16 -4.72
N MET A 125 45.23 -18.51 -4.20
CA MET A 125 46.23 -19.30 -4.91
C MET A 125 45.63 -20.65 -5.34
N GLU A 126 45.75 -20.93 -6.64
CA GLU A 126 45.49 -22.25 -7.21
C GLU A 126 46.42 -23.28 -6.56
N VAL A 127 45.86 -24.21 -5.79
CA VAL A 127 46.53 -25.47 -5.45
C VAL A 127 45.80 -26.57 -6.20
N ASP A 128 46.46 -27.07 -7.25
CA ASP A 128 46.04 -28.19 -8.08
C ASP A 128 45.57 -29.39 -7.23
N THR A 129 44.29 -29.73 -7.33
CA THR A 129 43.82 -31.10 -7.05
C THR A 129 43.04 -31.60 -8.27
N ALA A 130 43.74 -32.44 -9.03
CA ALA A 130 43.28 -32.99 -10.29
C ALA A 130 42.02 -33.86 -10.16
N SER A 131 41.13 -33.68 -11.14
CA SER A 131 40.24 -34.68 -11.73
C SER A 131 39.40 -35.56 -10.79
N SER A 132 38.14 -35.17 -10.59
CA SER A 132 37.04 -36.11 -10.78
C SER A 132 35.78 -35.35 -11.21
N ILE A 133 35.53 -35.34 -12.52
CA ILE A 133 34.17 -35.23 -13.05
C ILE A 133 33.51 -36.57 -12.74
N PRO A 134 32.39 -36.57 -11.99
CA PRO A 134 31.23 -37.29 -12.44
C PRO A 134 30.31 -36.26 -13.08
N LEU A 135 29.88 -36.55 -14.31
CA LEU A 135 28.80 -35.88 -15.01
C LEU A 135 27.56 -35.88 -14.11
N ALA A 136 27.45 -34.88 -13.24
CA ALA A 136 26.26 -34.64 -12.45
C ALA A 136 25.21 -34.13 -13.43
N ALA A 137 24.21 -34.98 -13.65
CA ALA A 137 23.01 -34.74 -14.43
C ALA A 137 22.64 -33.25 -14.48
N SER A 138 22.31 -32.76 -15.67
CA SER A 138 21.71 -31.44 -15.90
C SER A 138 20.53 -31.25 -14.94
N LYS A 139 20.80 -30.74 -13.74
CA LYS A 139 19.77 -30.23 -12.84
C LYS A 139 19.18 -29.08 -13.62
N HIS A 140 18.03 -29.33 -14.24
CA HIS A 140 17.32 -28.34 -15.02
C HIS A 140 17.12 -27.14 -14.11
N VAL A 141 17.94 -26.09 -14.29
CA VAL A 141 17.86 -24.90 -13.45
C VAL A 141 16.45 -24.39 -13.60
N PRO A 142 15.67 -24.28 -12.52
CA PRO A 142 14.33 -23.76 -12.63
C PRO A 142 14.47 -22.31 -13.10
N VAL A 143 13.77 -22.01 -14.19
CA VAL A 143 13.71 -20.67 -14.80
C VAL A 143 13.37 -19.58 -13.78
N GLU A 144 12.68 -19.95 -12.69
CA GLU A 144 12.35 -19.08 -11.57
C GLU A 144 13.58 -18.62 -10.78
N LEU A 145 14.57 -19.50 -10.58
CA LEU A 145 15.87 -19.14 -9.99
C LEU A 145 16.65 -18.21 -10.92
N GLU A 146 16.61 -18.43 -12.24
CA GLU A 146 17.26 -17.54 -13.22
C GLU A 146 16.70 -16.11 -13.12
N VAL A 147 15.36 -15.97 -13.13
CA VAL A 147 14.66 -14.68 -12.99
C VAL A 147 14.91 -14.03 -11.63
N TYR A 148 15.02 -14.83 -10.57
CA TYR A 148 15.36 -14.35 -9.24
C TYR A 148 16.84 -13.89 -9.13
N CYS A 149 17.76 -14.51 -9.86
CA CYS A 149 19.15 -14.03 -9.96
C CYS A 149 19.21 -12.65 -10.64
N TYR A 150 18.47 -12.45 -11.74
CA TYR A 150 18.33 -11.11 -12.34
C TYR A 150 17.78 -10.08 -11.35
N PHE A 151 16.85 -10.48 -10.48
CA PHE A 151 16.28 -9.62 -9.45
C PHE A 151 17.31 -9.19 -8.39
N ILE A 152 18.14 -10.11 -7.91
CA ILE A 152 19.21 -9.80 -6.94
C ILE A 152 20.27 -8.89 -7.57
N VAL A 153 20.69 -9.17 -8.81
CA VAL A 153 21.71 -8.35 -9.49
C VAL A 153 21.19 -6.93 -9.73
N LEU A 154 19.92 -6.76 -10.10
CA LEU A 154 19.31 -5.43 -10.22
C LEU A 154 19.25 -4.67 -8.90
N LEU A 155 18.92 -5.35 -7.80
CA LEU A 155 18.95 -4.76 -6.46
C LEU A 155 20.36 -4.26 -6.12
N PHE A 156 21.37 -5.09 -6.35
CA PHE A 156 22.77 -4.77 -6.08
C PHE A 156 23.29 -3.58 -6.91
N LEU A 157 23.01 -3.56 -8.22
CA LEU A 157 23.42 -2.46 -9.10
C LEU A 157 22.79 -1.11 -8.71
N ILE A 158 21.53 -1.14 -8.25
CA ILE A 158 20.83 0.05 -7.75
C ILE A 158 21.46 0.54 -6.44
N ASP A 159 21.85 -0.38 -5.55
CA ASP A 159 22.51 -0.04 -4.29
C ASP A 159 23.93 0.52 -4.52
N GLN A 160 24.64 0.03 -5.55
CA GLN A 160 25.92 0.58 -6.01
C GLN A 160 25.82 1.88 -6.84
N LYS A 161 24.61 2.38 -7.10
CA LYS A 161 24.33 3.57 -7.92
C LYS A 161 24.83 3.49 -9.38
N LYS A 162 25.07 2.29 -9.92
CA LYS A 162 25.46 2.09 -11.32
C LYS A 162 24.22 1.98 -12.23
N TYR A 163 23.64 3.13 -12.56
CA TYR A 163 22.34 3.17 -13.24
C TYR A 163 22.36 2.70 -14.72
N ASN A 164 23.48 2.87 -15.43
CA ASN A 164 23.59 2.47 -16.85
C ASN A 164 23.65 0.95 -17.02
N GLU A 165 24.41 0.26 -16.17
CA GLU A 165 24.47 -1.21 -16.12
C GLU A 165 23.13 -1.80 -15.67
N ALA A 166 22.46 -1.16 -14.70
CA ALA A 166 21.12 -1.55 -14.25
C ALA A 166 20.06 -1.47 -15.36
N LYS A 167 20.15 -0.48 -16.26
CA LYS A 167 19.29 -0.40 -17.45
C LYS A 167 19.47 -1.58 -18.39
N ALA A 168 20.71 -1.89 -18.74
CA ALA A 168 21.02 -2.99 -19.64
C ALA A 168 20.54 -4.33 -19.05
N CYS A 169 20.84 -4.58 -17.77
CA CYS A 169 20.39 -5.77 -17.06
C CYS A 169 18.86 -5.86 -17.02
N SER A 170 18.16 -4.76 -16.72
CA SER A 170 16.71 -4.77 -16.56
C SER A 170 15.96 -4.92 -17.90
N SER A 171 16.48 -4.35 -18.99
CA SER A 171 15.95 -4.56 -20.34
C SER A 171 16.11 -6.00 -20.82
N ALA A 172 17.26 -6.62 -20.53
CA ALA A 172 17.51 -8.04 -20.80
C ALA A 172 16.56 -8.95 -20.00
N SER A 173 16.31 -8.63 -18.72
CA SER A 173 15.36 -9.37 -17.89
C SER A 173 13.94 -9.32 -18.47
N ILE A 174 13.50 -8.17 -18.97
CA ILE A 174 12.16 -8.04 -19.59
C ILE A 174 12.06 -8.82 -20.91
N ALA A 175 13.10 -8.80 -21.74
CA ALA A 175 13.14 -9.60 -22.96
C ALA A 175 13.02 -11.10 -22.63
N ARG A 176 13.72 -11.56 -21.58
CA ARG A 176 13.63 -12.94 -21.11
C ARG A 176 12.25 -13.27 -20.54
N LEU A 177 11.65 -12.37 -19.75
CA LEU A 177 10.29 -12.54 -19.20
C LEU A 177 9.22 -12.69 -20.29
N LYS A 178 9.36 -12.02 -21.44
CA LYS A 178 8.44 -12.18 -22.57
C LYS A 178 8.42 -13.62 -23.12
N SER A 179 9.56 -14.32 -23.05
CA SER A 179 9.69 -15.71 -23.53
C SER A 179 9.16 -16.76 -22.54
N LEU A 180 8.88 -16.36 -21.29
CA LEU A 180 8.56 -17.29 -20.21
C LEU A 180 7.11 -17.12 -19.74
N ASN A 181 6.36 -18.23 -19.72
CA ASN A 181 4.92 -18.23 -19.42
C ASN A 181 4.60 -19.18 -18.24
N LYS A 182 5.02 -18.84 -17.03
CA LYS A 182 4.63 -19.56 -15.79
C LYS A 182 4.09 -18.60 -14.74
N ARG A 183 2.97 -18.96 -14.11
CA ARG A 183 2.25 -18.14 -13.10
C ARG A 183 3.06 -17.86 -11.82
N THR A 184 4.00 -18.74 -11.49
CA THR A 184 4.96 -18.57 -10.39
C THR A 184 5.92 -17.41 -10.63
N ILE A 185 6.26 -17.13 -11.89
CA ILE A 185 7.16 -16.06 -12.31
C ILE A 185 6.49 -14.69 -12.14
N ASP A 186 5.16 -14.60 -12.25
CA ASP A 186 4.41 -13.33 -12.22
C ASP A 186 4.66 -12.51 -10.95
N VAL A 187 4.84 -13.17 -9.79
CA VAL A 187 5.19 -12.48 -8.53
C VAL A 187 6.57 -11.84 -8.61
N ILE A 188 7.55 -12.55 -9.16
CA ILE A 188 8.92 -12.05 -9.32
C ILE A 188 8.96 -10.99 -10.43
N ALA A 189 8.24 -11.22 -11.53
CA ALA A 189 8.08 -10.29 -12.65
C ALA A 189 7.50 -8.96 -12.19
N SER A 190 6.47 -8.96 -11.34
CA SER A 190 5.86 -7.74 -10.78
C SER A 190 6.88 -6.85 -10.04
N ARG A 191 7.88 -7.47 -9.39
CA ARG A 191 8.98 -6.76 -8.72
C ARG A 191 10.06 -6.32 -9.69
N LEU A 192 10.38 -7.14 -10.68
CA LEU A 192 11.30 -6.77 -11.75
C LEU A 192 10.79 -5.57 -12.54
N TYR A 193 9.49 -5.50 -12.87
CA TYR A 193 8.90 -4.33 -13.51
C TYR A 193 9.05 -3.06 -12.66
N PHE A 194 8.93 -3.17 -11.34
CA PHE A 194 9.16 -2.05 -10.43
C PHE A 194 10.62 -1.56 -10.47
N TYR A 195 11.59 -2.46 -10.36
CA TYR A 195 13.00 -2.08 -10.41
C TYR A 195 13.46 -1.64 -11.81
N TYR A 196 12.87 -2.19 -12.86
CA TYR A 196 13.01 -1.69 -14.22
C TYR A 196 12.58 -0.23 -14.30
N SER A 197 11.34 0.09 -13.89
CA SER A 197 10.88 1.50 -13.89
C SER A 197 11.78 2.41 -13.06
N LEU A 198 12.27 1.96 -11.90
CA LEU A 198 13.14 2.74 -11.03
C LEU A 198 14.50 3.02 -11.67
N SER A 199 15.10 2.03 -12.33
CA SER A 199 16.40 2.21 -12.99
C SER A 199 16.34 3.27 -14.08
N TYR A 200 15.26 3.32 -14.85
CA TYR A 200 15.07 4.36 -15.86
C TYR A 200 14.64 5.71 -15.27
N GLU A 201 13.88 5.75 -14.16
CA GLU A 201 13.59 6.99 -13.44
C GLU A 201 14.89 7.69 -13.01
N MET A 202 15.86 6.94 -12.49
CA MET A 202 17.13 7.48 -12.02
C MET A 202 18.00 8.05 -13.14
N THR A 203 17.79 7.59 -14.37
CA THR A 203 18.52 8.08 -15.55
C THR A 203 17.77 9.12 -16.39
N GLY A 204 16.49 9.37 -16.09
CA GLY A 204 15.67 10.34 -16.82
C GLY A 204 14.94 9.84 -18.09
N ASP A 205 15.26 8.65 -18.61
CA ASP A 205 14.68 8.12 -19.87
C ASP A 205 13.33 7.40 -19.69
N LEU A 206 12.38 8.06 -19.02
CA LEU A 206 11.06 7.48 -18.74
C LEU A 206 10.17 7.36 -19.98
N ALA A 207 10.42 8.13 -21.05
CA ALA A 207 9.53 8.17 -22.22
C ALA A 207 9.56 6.87 -23.04
N GLU A 208 10.74 6.25 -23.18
CA GLU A 208 10.96 5.04 -24.00
C GLU A 208 10.26 3.81 -23.41
N ILE A 209 10.10 3.79 -22.10
CA ILE A 209 9.49 2.68 -21.36
C ILE A 209 7.99 2.52 -21.65
N ARG A 210 7.29 3.57 -22.09
CA ARG A 210 5.83 3.52 -22.21
C ARG A 210 5.37 2.43 -23.16
N GLY A 211 6.03 2.31 -24.32
CA GLY A 211 5.69 1.29 -25.31
C GLY A 211 5.89 -0.13 -24.78
N THR A 212 7.00 -0.37 -24.09
CA THR A 212 7.29 -1.68 -23.50
C THR A 212 6.32 -2.01 -22.37
N LEU A 213 6.03 -1.09 -21.45
CA LEU A 213 5.06 -1.30 -20.36
C LEU A 213 3.63 -1.52 -20.88
N LEU A 214 3.19 -0.81 -21.92
CA LEU A 214 1.86 -1.03 -22.51
C LEU A 214 1.76 -2.42 -23.14
N SER A 215 2.80 -2.87 -23.86
CA SER A 215 2.84 -4.23 -24.43
C SER A 215 2.79 -5.32 -23.35
N LEU A 216 3.49 -5.09 -22.22
CA LEU A 216 3.48 -5.98 -21.07
C LEU A 216 2.14 -5.96 -20.35
N HIS A 217 1.51 -4.79 -20.19
CA HIS A 217 0.19 -4.67 -19.57
C HIS A 217 -0.87 -5.40 -20.39
N HIS A 218 -0.86 -5.23 -21.71
CA HIS A 218 -1.74 -5.98 -22.60
C HIS A 218 -1.52 -7.49 -22.47
N SER A 219 -0.26 -7.93 -22.46
CA SER A 219 0.07 -9.36 -22.28
C SER A 219 -0.39 -9.89 -20.92
N ALA A 220 -0.26 -9.11 -19.85
CA ALA A 220 -0.74 -9.46 -18.51
C ALA A 220 -2.28 -9.53 -18.44
N THR A 221 -2.98 -8.63 -19.12
CA THR A 221 -4.46 -8.67 -19.19
C THR A 221 -4.97 -9.92 -19.90
N LEU A 222 -4.30 -10.35 -20.98
CA LEU A 222 -4.65 -11.58 -21.71
C LEU A 222 -4.36 -12.84 -20.88
N ARG A 223 -3.33 -12.79 -20.03
CA ARG A 223 -2.94 -13.90 -19.14
C ARG A 223 -3.78 -13.96 -17.85
N HIS A 224 -4.64 -12.96 -17.60
CA HIS A 224 -5.34 -12.78 -16.33
C HIS A 224 -4.40 -12.78 -15.12
N ASP A 225 -3.21 -12.17 -15.25
CA ASP A 225 -2.30 -11.96 -14.13
C ASP A 225 -2.68 -10.66 -13.39
N GLU A 226 -3.41 -10.82 -12.29
CA GLU A 226 -3.90 -9.72 -11.46
C GLU A 226 -2.76 -8.90 -10.83
N LEU A 227 -1.68 -9.56 -10.38
CA LEU A 227 -0.56 -8.90 -9.71
C LEU A 227 0.34 -8.14 -10.70
N GLY A 228 0.63 -8.74 -11.85
CA GLY A 228 1.34 -8.07 -12.93
C GLY A 228 0.54 -6.88 -13.48
N GLN A 229 -0.78 -7.05 -13.64
CA GLN A 229 -1.64 -5.99 -14.15
C GLN A 229 -1.71 -4.77 -13.21
N GLU A 230 -1.89 -4.99 -11.91
CA GLU A 230 -1.90 -3.94 -10.88
C GLU A 230 -0.56 -3.19 -10.81
N THR A 231 0.57 -3.92 -10.84
CA THR A 231 1.90 -3.28 -10.82
C THR A 231 2.15 -2.46 -12.08
N LEU A 232 1.93 -3.02 -13.25
CA LEU A 232 2.16 -2.35 -14.52
C LEU A 232 1.29 -1.10 -14.66
N LEU A 233 0.02 -1.17 -14.25
CA LEU A 233 -0.85 0.00 -14.24
C LEU A 233 -0.31 1.11 -13.33
N ASN A 234 0.11 0.77 -12.11
CA ASN A 234 0.70 1.73 -11.18
C ASN A 234 1.95 2.41 -11.73
N LEU A 235 2.79 1.66 -12.45
CA LEU A 235 4.00 2.18 -13.09
C LEU A 235 3.66 3.11 -14.26
N LEU A 236 2.68 2.73 -15.09
CA LEU A 236 2.18 3.57 -16.17
C LEU A 236 1.61 4.88 -15.62
N LEU A 237 0.74 4.83 -14.60
CA LEU A 237 0.18 6.03 -13.97
C LEU A 237 1.28 6.92 -13.40
N ARG A 238 2.31 6.35 -12.77
CA ARG A 238 3.46 7.13 -12.28
C ARG A 238 4.19 7.84 -13.41
N ASN A 239 4.39 7.17 -14.55
CA ASN A 239 5.02 7.77 -15.73
C ASN A 239 4.21 8.95 -16.26
N TYR A 240 2.88 8.80 -16.41
CA TYR A 240 2.02 9.90 -16.86
C TYR A 240 2.01 11.08 -15.89
N LEU A 241 1.98 10.81 -14.58
CA LEU A 241 2.06 11.84 -13.54
C LEU A 241 3.42 12.55 -13.52
N HIS A 242 4.51 11.85 -13.89
CA HIS A 242 5.83 12.46 -13.94
C HIS A 242 5.91 13.57 -14.99
N TYR A 243 5.32 13.34 -16.17
CA TYR A 243 5.29 14.28 -17.29
C TYR A 243 4.08 15.22 -17.30
N ASN A 244 3.21 15.14 -16.29
CA ASN A 244 1.97 15.92 -16.16
C ASN A 244 0.91 15.65 -17.24
N LEU A 245 0.89 14.46 -17.85
CA LEU A 245 -0.15 14.06 -18.83
C LEU A 245 -1.38 13.46 -18.12
N TYR A 246 -2.16 14.32 -17.46
CA TYR A 246 -3.31 13.89 -16.65
C TYR A 246 -4.47 13.33 -17.48
N ASP A 247 -4.76 13.92 -18.65
CA ASP A 247 -5.89 13.49 -19.50
C ASP A 247 -5.67 12.09 -20.09
N GLN A 248 -4.42 11.77 -20.44
CA GLN A 248 -4.08 10.43 -20.93
C GLN A 248 -4.16 9.39 -19.81
N ALA A 249 -3.73 9.76 -18.60
CA ALA A 249 -3.84 8.89 -17.43
C ALA A 249 -5.29 8.54 -17.10
N GLU A 250 -6.20 9.51 -17.23
CA GLU A 250 -7.62 9.26 -16.99
C GLU A 250 -8.26 8.39 -18.07
N LYS A 251 -7.96 8.64 -19.35
CA LYS A 251 -8.44 7.81 -20.46
C LYS A 251 -7.95 6.36 -20.35
N LEU A 252 -6.74 6.16 -19.83
CA LEU A 252 -6.22 4.83 -19.54
C LEU A 252 -6.98 4.21 -18.36
N ARG A 253 -7.20 4.97 -17.28
CA ARG A 253 -7.98 4.52 -16.11
C ARG A 253 -9.38 4.07 -16.49
N SER A 254 -10.11 4.86 -17.29
CA SER A 254 -11.51 4.55 -17.63
C SER A 254 -11.67 3.25 -18.42
N LYS A 255 -10.63 2.85 -19.16
CA LYS A 255 -10.58 1.60 -19.93
C LYS A 255 -9.98 0.43 -19.16
N ALA A 256 -9.21 0.68 -18.09
CA ALA A 256 -8.64 -0.38 -17.27
C ALA A 256 -9.74 -1.06 -16.42
N PRO A 257 -9.73 -2.39 -16.28
CA PRO A 257 -10.68 -3.08 -15.40
C PRO A 257 -10.48 -2.63 -13.94
N ARG A 258 -11.58 -2.60 -13.18
CA ARG A 258 -11.52 -2.32 -11.74
C ARG A 258 -10.95 -3.54 -11.02
N PHE A 259 -9.87 -3.36 -10.28
CA PHE A 259 -9.21 -4.44 -9.53
C PHE A 259 -9.83 -4.65 -8.16
N GLU A 260 -10.08 -5.90 -7.80
CA GLU A 260 -10.23 -6.33 -6.40
C GLU A 260 -8.83 -6.45 -5.78
N ALA A 261 -8.65 -5.98 -4.55
CA ALA A 261 -7.32 -5.73 -3.98
C ALA A 261 -6.57 -7.03 -3.59
N HIS A 262 -5.81 -7.62 -4.53
CA HIS A 262 -5.01 -8.82 -4.28
C HIS A 262 -3.78 -8.51 -3.41
N SER A 263 -3.15 -7.35 -3.65
CA SER A 263 -2.04 -6.85 -2.84
C SER A 263 -2.39 -5.48 -2.26
N ASN A 264 -2.61 -5.44 -0.94
CA ASN A 264 -2.85 -4.18 -0.23
C ASN A 264 -1.81 -3.10 -0.54
N GLN A 265 -0.55 -3.49 -0.74
CA GLN A 265 0.55 -2.56 -1.05
C GLN A 265 0.42 -1.90 -2.43
N GLN A 266 0.00 -2.66 -3.44
CA GLN A 266 -0.17 -2.15 -4.81
C GLN A 266 -1.48 -1.38 -4.93
N PHE A 267 -2.54 -1.87 -4.28
CA PHE A 267 -3.81 -1.19 -4.21
C PHE A 267 -3.70 0.19 -3.53
N CYS A 268 -2.90 0.34 -2.47
CA CYS A 268 -2.62 1.64 -1.86
C CYS A 268 -2.00 2.64 -2.84
N ARG A 269 -1.05 2.19 -3.66
CA ARG A 269 -0.39 3.04 -4.66
C ARG A 269 -1.37 3.45 -5.76
N TYR A 270 -2.20 2.52 -6.20
CA TYR A 270 -3.25 2.78 -7.18
C TYR A 270 -4.24 3.84 -6.68
N LEU A 271 -4.77 3.67 -5.47
CA LEU A 271 -5.67 4.64 -4.85
C LEU A 271 -5.02 6.02 -4.69
N PHE A 272 -3.73 6.07 -4.38
CA PHE A 272 -3.00 7.34 -4.28
C PHE A 272 -2.88 8.05 -5.63
N TYR A 273 -2.53 7.33 -6.70
CA TYR A 273 -2.49 7.90 -8.05
C TYR A 273 -3.87 8.30 -8.55
N LEU A 274 -4.88 7.49 -8.27
CA LEU A 274 -6.28 7.79 -8.56
C LEU A 274 -6.73 9.09 -7.88
N GLY A 275 -6.44 9.23 -6.58
CA GLY A 275 -6.75 10.42 -5.81
C GLY A 275 -6.06 11.67 -6.37
N LYS A 276 -4.79 11.55 -6.79
CA LYS A 276 -4.05 12.64 -7.43
C LYS A 276 -4.69 13.09 -8.75
N ILE A 277 -5.04 12.15 -9.62
CA ILE A 277 -5.67 12.46 -10.93
C ILE A 277 -7.01 13.17 -10.70
N ARG A 278 -7.87 12.60 -9.85
CA ARG A 278 -9.18 13.18 -9.51
C ARG A 278 -9.10 14.58 -8.91
N THR A 279 -8.12 14.80 -8.03
CA THR A 279 -7.87 16.13 -7.43
C THR A 279 -7.57 17.19 -8.49
N ILE A 280 -6.84 16.82 -9.54
CA ILE A 280 -6.47 17.76 -10.61
C ILE A 280 -7.66 18.06 -11.51
N GLN A 281 -8.51 17.05 -11.75
CA GLN A 281 -9.75 17.10 -12.53
C GLN A 281 -10.92 17.79 -11.81
N LEU A 282 -10.69 18.33 -10.61
CA LEU A 282 -11.68 19.03 -9.78
C LEU A 282 -12.73 18.12 -9.12
N GLU A 283 -12.57 16.80 -9.20
CA GLU A 283 -13.43 15.81 -8.50
C GLU A 283 -12.95 15.60 -7.06
N TYR A 284 -13.23 16.57 -6.19
CA TYR A 284 -12.67 16.58 -4.83
C TYR A 284 -13.32 15.55 -3.87
N THR A 285 -14.61 15.24 -4.03
CA THR A 285 -15.34 14.28 -3.16
C THR A 285 -14.75 12.88 -3.28
N ASP A 286 -14.62 12.40 -4.50
CA ASP A 286 -14.09 11.07 -4.84
C ASP A 286 -12.59 10.97 -4.57
N ALA A 287 -11.86 12.09 -4.73
CA ALA A 287 -10.45 12.18 -4.37
C ALA A 287 -10.24 12.04 -2.86
N LYS A 288 -11.09 12.67 -2.03
CA LYS A 288 -11.02 12.56 -0.57
C LYS A 288 -11.18 11.11 -0.12
N GLU A 289 -12.18 10.41 -0.63
CA GLU A 289 -12.42 9.00 -0.25
C GLU A 289 -11.26 8.09 -0.62
N SER A 290 -10.78 8.18 -1.87
CA SER A 290 -9.66 7.37 -2.36
C SER A 290 -8.37 7.62 -1.60
N LEU A 291 -8.04 8.88 -1.30
CA LEU A 291 -6.85 9.24 -0.50
C LEU A 291 -6.96 8.78 0.96
N LEU A 292 -8.15 8.86 1.57
CA LEU A 292 -8.37 8.36 2.93
C LEU A 292 -8.36 6.84 3.02
N GLN A 293 -8.84 6.14 2.00
CA GLN A 293 -8.68 4.69 1.88
C GLN A 293 -7.20 4.32 1.72
N ALA A 294 -6.45 5.04 0.89
CA ALA A 294 -5.01 4.82 0.72
C ALA A 294 -4.23 5.03 2.02
N ALA A 295 -4.53 6.09 2.77
CA ALA A 295 -3.88 6.40 4.04
C ALA A 295 -4.14 5.33 5.12
N ARG A 296 -5.36 4.75 5.15
CA ARG A 296 -5.74 3.69 6.09
C ARG A 296 -5.15 2.32 5.74
N LYS A 297 -5.08 1.98 4.45
CA LYS A 297 -4.54 0.69 3.98
C LYS A 297 -3.00 0.64 3.98
N ALA A 298 -2.32 1.79 4.10
CA ALA A 298 -0.87 1.86 4.11
C ALA A 298 -0.25 1.19 5.36
N PRO A 299 0.82 0.39 5.23
CA PRO A 299 1.47 -0.25 6.37
C PRO A 299 2.14 0.77 7.29
N VAL A 300 2.18 0.48 8.59
CA VAL A 300 2.74 1.37 9.64
C VAL A 300 4.23 1.68 9.38
N ALA A 301 4.99 0.74 8.83
CA ALA A 301 6.41 0.89 8.52
C ALA A 301 6.71 1.94 7.43
N ALA A 302 5.75 2.25 6.55
CA ALA A 302 5.95 3.16 5.42
C ALA A 302 5.62 4.62 5.79
N LEU A 303 6.46 5.24 6.63
CA LEU A 303 6.25 6.61 7.11
C LEU A 303 6.21 7.64 5.96
N GLY A 304 7.16 7.59 5.02
CA GLY A 304 7.23 8.57 3.93
C GLY A 304 6.00 8.54 3.01
N PHE A 305 5.49 7.36 2.68
CA PHE A 305 4.28 7.22 1.86
C PHE A 305 3.04 7.76 2.58
N ARG A 306 2.90 7.46 3.88
CA ARG A 306 1.79 7.99 4.70
C ARG A 306 1.83 9.50 4.81
N VAL A 307 3.00 10.09 5.01
CA VAL A 307 3.19 11.56 4.99
C VAL A 307 2.68 12.13 3.67
N GLN A 308 3.08 11.55 2.53
CA GLN A 308 2.66 12.06 1.23
C GLN A 308 1.14 11.93 1.01
N CYS A 309 0.54 10.79 1.35
CA CYS A 309 -0.92 10.62 1.29
C CYS A 309 -1.66 11.65 2.16
N ASN A 310 -1.16 11.89 3.38
CA ASN A 310 -1.76 12.85 4.30
C ASN A 310 -1.63 14.29 3.79
N LYS A 311 -0.48 14.69 3.23
CA LYS A 311 -0.30 16.01 2.60
C LYS A 311 -1.38 16.26 1.53
N TRP A 312 -1.58 15.30 0.64
CA TRP A 312 -2.61 15.40 -0.41
C TRP A 312 -4.03 15.36 0.15
N ALA A 313 -4.30 14.49 1.13
CA ALA A 313 -5.62 14.41 1.76
C ALA A 313 -6.00 15.73 2.48
N ILE A 314 -5.05 16.40 3.13
CA ILE A 314 -5.24 17.71 3.75
C ILE A 314 -5.61 18.75 2.69
N LEU A 315 -4.85 18.82 1.59
CA LEU A 315 -5.14 19.77 0.51
C LEU A 315 -6.53 19.56 -0.08
N VAL A 316 -6.93 18.31 -0.34
CA VAL A 316 -8.27 18.01 -0.89
C VAL A 316 -9.38 18.39 0.10
N ARG A 317 -9.20 18.13 1.41
CA ARG A 317 -10.17 18.56 2.44
C ARG A 317 -10.32 20.08 2.48
N LEU A 318 -9.21 20.81 2.44
CA LEU A 318 -9.23 22.27 2.38
C LEU A 318 -9.89 22.79 1.09
N LEU A 319 -9.74 22.08 -0.04
CA LEU A 319 -10.39 22.43 -1.30
C LEU A 319 -11.91 22.20 -1.27
N LEU A 320 -12.39 21.25 -0.47
CA LEU A 320 -13.82 21.03 -0.19
C LEU A 320 -14.38 22.04 0.83
N GLY A 321 -13.51 22.82 1.49
CA GLY A 321 -13.90 23.73 2.57
C GLY A 321 -14.09 23.04 3.92
N GLU A 322 -13.67 21.78 4.06
CA GLU A 322 -13.65 21.06 5.34
C GLU A 322 -12.31 21.24 6.04
N ILE A 323 -12.35 21.62 7.32
CA ILE A 323 -11.14 21.77 8.13
C ILE A 323 -10.69 20.39 8.64
N PRO A 324 -9.43 19.98 8.41
CA PRO A 324 -8.93 18.72 8.92
C PRO A 324 -8.73 18.75 10.45
N GLU A 325 -8.96 17.61 11.09
CA GLU A 325 -8.75 17.47 12.54
C GLU A 325 -7.28 17.62 12.93
N ARG A 326 -7.04 18.25 14.09
CA ARG A 326 -5.70 18.44 14.67
C ARG A 326 -4.96 17.12 14.93
N SER A 327 -5.70 16.05 15.18
CA SER A 327 -5.20 14.68 15.42
C SER A 327 -4.34 14.15 14.26
N ILE A 328 -4.62 14.57 13.03
CA ILE A 328 -3.91 14.12 11.81
C ILE A 328 -2.49 14.69 11.76
N PHE A 329 -2.29 15.89 12.33
CA PHE A 329 -1.00 16.59 12.32
C PHE A 329 -0.05 16.14 13.43
N MET A 330 -0.58 15.63 14.55
CA MET A 330 0.16 15.26 15.76
C MET A 330 0.56 13.78 15.82
N GLN A 331 0.56 13.08 14.69
CA GLN A 331 0.99 11.69 14.65
C GLN A 331 2.51 11.59 14.73
N LYS A 332 3.00 10.77 15.67
CA LYS A 332 4.43 10.57 15.97
C LYS A 332 5.23 10.33 14.67
N GLY A 333 6.26 11.15 14.45
CA GLY A 333 7.17 11.05 13.31
C GLY A 333 6.76 11.80 12.02
N MET A 334 5.55 12.36 11.93
CA MET A 334 5.07 13.08 10.73
C MET A 334 4.99 14.60 10.89
N GLU A 335 5.13 15.11 12.12
CA GLU A 335 4.95 16.52 12.46
C GLU A 335 5.87 17.47 11.67
N LYS A 336 7.15 17.12 11.52
CA LYS A 336 8.13 17.96 10.81
C LYS A 336 7.74 18.20 9.36
N ALA A 337 7.25 17.17 8.66
CA ALA A 337 6.88 17.25 7.26
C ALA A 337 5.49 17.89 7.03
N LEU A 338 4.63 17.88 8.06
CA LEU A 338 3.28 18.43 8.00
C LEU A 338 3.19 19.88 8.48
N ARG A 339 4.23 20.42 9.12
CA ARG A 339 4.25 21.80 9.64
C ARG A 339 3.89 22.88 8.61
N PRO A 340 4.40 22.87 7.36
CA PRO A 340 3.99 23.84 6.33
C PRO A 340 2.49 23.77 6.01
N TYR A 341 1.95 22.55 5.96
CA TYR A 341 0.53 22.31 5.70
C TYR A 341 -0.35 22.69 6.90
N PHE A 342 0.17 22.57 8.13
CA PHE A 342 -0.52 23.03 9.33
C PHE A 342 -0.66 24.56 9.36
N GLU A 343 0.42 25.31 9.07
CA GLU A 343 0.35 26.78 8.98
C GLU A 343 -0.60 27.23 7.87
N LEU A 344 -0.62 26.50 6.74
CA LEU A 344 -1.58 26.72 5.65
C LEU A 344 -3.03 26.50 6.11
N THR A 345 -3.30 25.43 6.87
CA THR A 345 -4.65 25.15 7.39
C THR A 345 -5.12 26.22 8.37
N ASN A 346 -4.21 26.77 9.17
CA ASN A 346 -4.53 27.85 10.10
C ASN A 346 -4.93 29.13 9.36
N ALA A 347 -4.21 29.48 8.29
CA ALA A 347 -4.57 30.62 7.45
C ALA A 347 -5.95 30.44 6.80
N VAL A 348 -6.27 29.24 6.28
CA VAL A 348 -7.59 28.92 5.70
C VAL A 348 -8.69 28.97 6.76
N ARG A 349 -8.45 28.45 7.97
CA ARG A 349 -9.42 28.46 9.07
C ARG A 349 -9.78 29.89 9.52
N ILE A 350 -8.77 30.77 9.63
CA ILE A 350 -8.99 32.17 10.02
C ILE A 350 -9.68 32.94 8.88
N GLY A 351 -9.36 32.62 7.62
CA GLY A 351 -9.91 33.31 6.45
C GLY A 351 -9.15 34.58 6.07
N ASP A 352 -7.90 34.75 6.54
CA ASP A 352 -7.07 35.93 6.25
C ASP A 352 -6.20 35.70 4.99
N LEU A 353 -6.39 36.56 3.99
CA LEU A 353 -5.67 36.51 2.71
C LEU A 353 -4.19 36.88 2.85
N GLU A 354 -3.81 37.74 3.79
CA GLU A 354 -2.42 38.17 3.96
C GLU A 354 -1.58 37.10 4.63
N LEU A 355 -2.10 36.49 5.69
CA LEU A 355 -1.47 35.34 6.34
C LEU A 355 -1.30 34.19 5.34
N PHE A 356 -2.30 33.95 4.48
CA PHE A 356 -2.21 32.96 3.43
C PHE A 356 -1.08 33.25 2.43
N ARG A 357 -0.94 34.50 1.95
CA ARG A 357 0.16 34.91 1.07
C ARG A 357 1.52 34.74 1.74
N ASN A 358 1.66 35.18 2.99
CA ASN A 358 2.89 35.05 3.76
C ASN A 358 3.33 33.58 3.94
N VAL A 359 2.39 32.68 4.22
CA VAL A 359 2.66 31.24 4.34
C VAL A 359 3.02 30.64 2.97
N GLN A 360 2.35 31.06 1.91
CA GLN A 360 2.65 30.62 0.55
C GLN A 360 4.07 30.99 0.12
N GLU A 361 4.53 32.20 0.44
CA GLU A 361 5.89 32.67 0.13
C GLU A 361 6.95 31.95 0.99
N LYS A 362 6.72 31.82 2.30
CA LYS A 362 7.64 31.14 3.22
C LYS A 362 7.92 29.69 2.82
N PHE A 363 6.91 28.97 2.35
CA PHE A 363 7.01 27.53 2.06
C PHE A 363 6.98 27.19 0.56
N ALA A 364 7.13 28.17 -0.33
CA ALA A 364 7.05 27.99 -1.78
C ALA A 364 7.94 26.84 -2.30
N LYS A 365 9.17 26.73 -1.79
CA LYS A 365 10.13 25.66 -2.15
C LYS A 365 9.57 24.27 -1.81
N THR A 366 9.08 24.07 -0.59
CA THR A 366 8.51 22.77 -0.17
C THR A 366 7.27 22.38 -0.98
N PHE A 367 6.43 23.34 -1.36
CA PHE A 367 5.26 23.08 -2.20
C PHE A 367 5.60 22.79 -3.66
N SER A 368 6.73 23.34 -4.15
CA SER A 368 7.24 23.04 -5.48
C SER A 368 7.80 21.62 -5.58
N GLU A 369 8.55 21.17 -4.56
CA GLU A 369 9.04 19.78 -4.44
C GLU A 369 7.89 18.77 -4.38
N ASP A 370 6.83 19.10 -3.64
CA ASP A 370 5.65 18.25 -3.52
C ASP A 370 4.74 18.28 -4.79
N ARG A 371 5.03 19.16 -5.77
CA ARG A 371 4.20 19.45 -6.96
C ARG A 371 2.74 19.86 -6.62
N THR A 372 2.54 20.54 -5.49
CA THR A 372 1.21 20.94 -4.97
C THR A 372 0.89 22.42 -5.18
N HIS A 373 1.82 23.19 -5.76
CA HIS A 373 1.66 24.64 -5.96
C HIS A 373 0.34 25.02 -6.66
N ASN A 374 -0.04 24.32 -7.72
CA ASN A 374 -1.27 24.58 -8.47
C ASN A 374 -2.54 24.44 -7.60
N LEU A 375 -2.54 23.51 -6.66
CA LEU A 375 -3.67 23.30 -5.74
C LEU A 375 -3.72 24.39 -4.68
N ILE A 376 -2.56 24.85 -4.22
CA ILE A 376 -2.47 25.91 -3.21
C ILE A 376 -2.96 27.24 -3.78
N VAL A 377 -2.61 27.59 -5.01
CA VAL A 377 -3.16 28.80 -5.65
C VAL A 377 -4.70 28.77 -5.68
N ARG A 378 -5.31 27.60 -5.91
CA ARG A 378 -6.77 27.41 -5.89
C ARG A 378 -7.38 27.55 -4.48
N LEU A 379 -6.62 27.31 -3.41
CA LEU A 379 -7.10 27.49 -2.04
C LEU A 379 -7.47 28.94 -1.72
N ARG A 380 -6.97 29.94 -2.46
CA ARG A 380 -7.33 31.34 -2.26
C ARG A 380 -8.84 31.58 -2.29
N HIS A 381 -9.56 30.93 -3.22
CA HIS A 381 -11.02 31.04 -3.29
C HIS A 381 -11.71 30.38 -2.08
N ASN A 382 -11.12 29.29 -1.56
CA ASN A 382 -11.62 28.61 -0.36
C ASN A 382 -11.38 29.44 0.91
N VAL A 383 -10.24 30.13 1.03
CA VAL A 383 -9.98 31.07 2.15
C VAL A 383 -11.06 32.14 2.21
N ILE A 384 -11.42 32.72 1.06
CA ILE A 384 -12.49 33.73 0.96
C ILE A 384 -13.84 33.12 1.35
N ARG A 385 -14.17 31.93 0.84
CA ARG A 385 -15.41 31.22 1.17
C ARG A 385 -15.52 30.91 2.66
N THR A 386 -14.45 30.43 3.29
CA THR A 386 -14.40 30.14 4.72
C THR A 386 -14.50 31.42 5.55
N GLY A 387 -13.80 32.48 5.17
CA GLY A 387 -13.90 33.80 5.81
C GLY A 387 -15.33 34.36 5.77
N LEU A 388 -15.98 34.29 4.60
CA LEU A 388 -17.38 34.72 4.45
C LEU A 388 -18.35 33.86 5.27
N ARG A 389 -18.16 32.53 5.32
CA ARG A 389 -18.97 31.64 6.16
C ARG A 389 -18.83 31.96 7.65
N ASN A 390 -17.61 32.29 8.11
CA ASN A 390 -17.39 32.72 9.49
C ASN A 390 -18.12 34.05 9.79
N ILE A 391 -18.11 34.99 8.85
CA ILE A 391 -18.82 36.26 8.96
C ILE A 391 -20.34 36.05 9.01
N SER A 392 -20.89 35.21 8.14
CA SER A 392 -22.34 34.96 8.09
C SER A 392 -22.87 34.27 9.34
N ILE A 393 -22.07 33.41 9.97
CA ILE A 393 -22.41 32.76 11.26
C ILE A 393 -22.31 33.77 12.41
N SER A 394 -21.37 34.71 12.34
CA SER A 394 -21.11 35.63 13.45
C SER A 394 -22.05 36.84 13.49
N TYR A 395 -22.60 37.25 12.34
CA TYR A 395 -23.40 38.46 12.21
C TYR A 395 -24.71 38.19 11.47
N SER A 396 -25.84 38.63 12.04
CA SER A 396 -27.15 38.62 11.37
C SER A 396 -27.25 39.67 10.25
N ARG A 397 -26.61 40.83 10.46
CA ARG A 397 -26.51 41.92 9.48
C ARG A 397 -25.12 42.50 9.53
N ILE A 398 -24.50 42.69 8.36
CA ILE A 398 -23.19 43.32 8.24
C ILE A 398 -23.12 44.21 7.00
N SER A 399 -22.42 45.35 7.09
CA SER A 399 -22.19 46.23 5.96
C SER A 399 -21.17 45.63 4.98
N LEU A 400 -21.34 45.88 3.68
CA LEU A 400 -20.40 45.41 2.66
C LEU A 400 -19.00 46.04 2.84
N THR A 401 -18.93 47.25 3.41
CA THR A 401 -17.67 47.92 3.77
C THR A 401 -16.90 47.17 4.85
N ASP A 402 -17.59 46.70 5.90
CA ASP A 402 -16.96 45.96 7.00
C ASP A 402 -16.55 44.56 6.57
N VAL A 403 -17.31 43.93 5.66
CA VAL A 403 -16.94 42.66 5.02
C VAL A 403 -15.63 42.81 4.24
N ALA A 404 -15.50 43.87 3.45
CA ALA A 404 -14.28 44.12 2.67
C ALA A 404 -13.06 44.38 3.56
N GLN A 405 -13.25 45.11 4.67
CA GLN A 405 -12.19 45.34 5.67
C GLN A 405 -11.76 44.04 6.37
N LYS A 406 -12.70 43.20 6.80
CA LYS A 406 -12.40 41.93 7.47
C LYS A 406 -11.72 40.92 6.57
N LEU A 407 -12.05 40.91 5.28
CA LEU A 407 -11.40 40.06 4.29
C LEU A 407 -10.08 40.64 3.76
N ARG A 408 -9.75 41.90 4.12
CA ARG A 408 -8.58 42.64 3.62
C ARG A 408 -8.47 42.59 2.10
N LEU A 409 -9.56 42.97 1.43
CA LEU A 409 -9.59 43.06 -0.04
C LEU A 409 -8.85 44.33 -0.49
N ASN A 410 -7.62 44.17 -1.01
CA ASN A 410 -6.75 45.28 -1.44
C ASN A 410 -7.11 45.89 -2.82
N SER A 411 -8.40 46.02 -3.14
CA SER A 411 -8.85 46.52 -4.45
C SER A 411 -9.14 48.03 -4.42
N ALA A 412 -9.08 48.68 -5.58
CA ALA A 412 -9.40 50.11 -5.75
C ALA A 412 -10.88 50.42 -5.44
N ASN A 413 -11.78 49.44 -5.62
CA ASN A 413 -13.20 49.53 -5.27
C ASN A 413 -13.61 48.34 -4.37
N PRO A 414 -13.29 48.37 -3.06
CA PRO A 414 -13.48 47.24 -2.15
C PRO A 414 -14.96 46.85 -1.96
N VAL A 415 -15.88 47.80 -2.13
CA VAL A 415 -17.32 47.59 -1.91
C VAL A 415 -17.95 46.78 -3.04
N ALA A 416 -17.64 47.11 -4.30
CA ALA A 416 -18.19 46.41 -5.47
C ALA A 416 -17.64 44.98 -5.60
N ASP A 417 -16.36 44.78 -5.25
CA ASP A 417 -15.74 43.45 -5.23
C ASP A 417 -16.33 42.59 -4.11
N ALA A 418 -16.53 43.15 -2.91
CA ALA A 418 -17.18 42.43 -1.82
C ALA A 418 -18.60 42.01 -2.20
N GLU A 419 -19.38 42.91 -2.82
CA GLU A 419 -20.73 42.59 -3.31
C GLU A 419 -20.71 41.44 -4.33
N SER A 420 -19.81 41.49 -5.31
CA SER A 420 -19.69 40.46 -6.36
C SER A 420 -19.30 39.09 -5.78
N ILE A 421 -18.39 39.06 -4.81
CA ILE A 421 -17.95 37.84 -4.14
C ILE A 421 -19.09 37.26 -3.30
N VAL A 422 -19.81 38.09 -2.53
CA VAL A 422 -20.95 37.66 -1.72
C VAL A 422 -22.08 37.15 -2.61
N ALA A 423 -22.40 37.84 -3.71
CA ALA A 423 -23.41 37.42 -4.67
C ALA A 423 -23.07 36.06 -5.31
N LYS A 424 -21.79 35.86 -5.65
CA LYS A 424 -21.29 34.56 -6.12
C LYS A 424 -21.42 33.47 -5.06
N ALA A 425 -21.08 33.76 -3.80
CA ALA A 425 -21.16 32.79 -2.70
C ALA A 425 -22.62 32.37 -2.42
N ILE A 426 -23.58 33.29 -2.55
CA ILE A 426 -25.02 33.00 -2.43
C ILE A 426 -25.48 32.12 -3.59
N ARG A 427 -25.11 32.47 -4.84
CA ARG A 427 -25.45 31.67 -6.02
C ARG A 427 -24.88 30.24 -5.96
N ASP A 428 -23.66 30.10 -5.46
CA ASP A 428 -22.99 28.81 -5.31
C ASP A 428 -23.55 28.00 -4.10
N GLY A 429 -24.55 28.53 -3.38
CA GLY A 429 -25.18 27.88 -2.22
C GLY A 429 -24.25 27.74 -1.02
N ALA A 430 -23.17 28.52 -0.96
CA ALA A 430 -22.21 28.46 0.12
C ALA A 430 -22.71 29.15 1.40
N ILE A 431 -23.57 30.16 1.23
CA ILE A 431 -24.07 31.02 2.29
C ILE A 431 -25.52 31.36 2.00
N ASP A 432 -26.38 31.17 2.99
CA ASP A 432 -27.78 31.57 2.93
C ASP A 432 -27.94 33.01 3.41
N ALA A 433 -27.79 33.96 2.48
CA ALA A 433 -27.94 35.38 2.75
C ALA A 433 -28.62 36.11 1.60
N THR A 434 -29.20 37.27 1.90
CA THR A 434 -29.76 38.20 0.92
C THR A 434 -28.98 39.51 0.96
N ILE A 435 -28.73 40.10 -0.21
CA ILE A 435 -28.02 41.37 -0.35
C ILE A 435 -29.05 42.49 -0.54
N ASP A 436 -29.02 43.50 0.33
CA ASP A 436 -29.81 44.72 0.18
C ASP A 436 -28.95 45.82 -0.46
N HIS A 437 -29.06 45.95 -1.78
CA HIS A 437 -28.26 46.90 -2.55
C HIS A 437 -28.50 48.37 -2.16
N LYS A 438 -29.73 48.72 -1.75
CA LYS A 438 -30.09 50.11 -1.38
C LYS A 438 -29.42 50.59 -0.10
N ASN A 439 -29.21 49.69 0.86
CA ASN A 439 -28.65 50.01 2.17
C ASN A 439 -27.20 49.52 2.34
N GLY A 440 -26.69 48.73 1.39
CA GLY A 440 -25.32 48.21 1.42
C GLY A 440 -25.08 47.16 2.51
N TYR A 441 -26.12 46.44 2.92
CA TYR A 441 -26.03 45.39 3.95
C TYR A 441 -26.23 43.99 3.36
N MET A 442 -25.49 43.04 3.89
CA MET A 442 -25.75 41.62 3.77
C MET A 442 -26.56 41.17 4.99
N VAL A 443 -27.72 40.56 4.74
CA VAL A 443 -28.58 39.98 5.77
C VAL A 443 -28.47 38.47 5.67
N SER A 444 -27.92 37.82 6.69
CA SER A 444 -27.92 36.35 6.76
C SER A 444 -29.32 35.86 7.13
N LYS A 445 -29.75 34.76 6.51
CA LYS A 445 -30.93 34.04 6.98
C LYS A 445 -30.53 33.26 8.22
N GLU A 446 -31.34 33.31 9.26
CA GLU A 446 -31.13 32.48 10.44
C GLU A 446 -31.17 31.01 10.03
N THR A 447 -30.17 30.24 10.46
CA THR A 447 -30.18 28.78 10.28
C THR A 447 -31.36 28.21 11.06
N GLY A 448 -32.42 27.84 10.34
CA GLY A 448 -33.58 27.17 10.91
C GLY A 448 -33.24 25.79 11.48
N ASP A 449 -34.19 25.19 12.20
CA ASP A 449 -34.01 23.89 12.83
C ASP A 449 -33.72 22.79 11.80
N ILE A 450 -32.50 22.28 11.81
CA ILE A 450 -32.02 21.22 10.90
C ILE A 450 -32.84 19.93 11.08
N TYR A 451 -33.36 19.68 12.29
CA TYR A 451 -34.16 18.49 12.61
C TYR A 451 -35.54 18.47 11.95
N SER A 452 -36.07 19.62 11.52
CA SER A 452 -37.32 19.68 10.74
C SER A 452 -37.12 19.26 9.28
N THR A 453 -35.87 19.13 8.83
CA THR A 453 -35.52 18.76 7.46
C THR A 453 -35.17 17.27 7.35
N ASN A 454 -35.01 16.78 6.11
CA ASN A 454 -34.57 15.42 5.82
C ASN A 454 -33.05 15.19 5.96
N GLU A 455 -32.28 16.22 6.33
CA GLU A 455 -30.82 16.13 6.44
C GLU A 455 -30.35 15.06 7.46
N PRO A 456 -30.95 14.94 8.67
CA PRO A 456 -30.61 13.87 9.61
C PRO A 456 -30.90 12.47 9.05
N GLN A 457 -32.01 12.30 8.32
CA GLN A 457 -32.37 11.03 7.71
C GLN A 457 -31.33 10.61 6.66
N ASN A 458 -30.86 11.55 5.82
CA ASN A 458 -29.80 11.31 4.85
C ASN A 458 -28.47 10.93 5.51
N ALA A 459 -28.12 11.62 6.60
CA ALA A 459 -26.93 11.30 7.39
C ALA A 459 -27.01 9.88 7.98
N PHE A 460 -28.15 9.51 8.57
CA PHE A 460 -28.35 8.15 9.07
C PHE A 460 -28.33 7.09 7.98
N ASN A 461 -28.97 7.35 6.83
CA ASN A 461 -28.98 6.41 5.71
C ASN A 461 -27.54 6.10 5.24
N SER A 462 -26.71 7.13 5.06
CA SER A 462 -25.30 6.95 4.68
C SER A 462 -24.51 6.09 5.69
N ARG A 463 -24.79 6.27 6.99
CA ARG A 463 -24.13 5.54 8.07
C ARG A 463 -24.63 4.10 8.20
N ILE A 464 -25.94 3.88 8.05
CA ILE A 464 -26.55 2.55 8.06
C ILE A 464 -26.02 1.74 6.87
N ALA A 465 -26.00 2.31 5.68
CA ALA A 465 -25.43 1.66 4.49
C ALA A 465 -23.97 1.26 4.71
N PHE A 466 -23.15 2.17 5.28
CA PHE A 466 -21.76 1.86 5.62
C PHE A 466 -21.63 0.71 6.63
N CYS A 467 -22.40 0.73 7.72
CA CYS A 467 -22.39 -0.32 8.74
C CYS A 467 -22.83 -1.68 8.18
N LEU A 468 -23.89 -1.71 7.37
CA LEU A 468 -24.39 -2.94 6.74
C LEU A 468 -23.39 -3.50 5.73
N ASN A 469 -22.74 -2.65 4.94
CA ASN A 469 -21.67 -3.09 4.03
C ASN A 469 -20.49 -3.69 4.79
N MET A 470 -20.04 -3.06 5.88
CA MET A 470 -18.98 -3.60 6.74
C MET A 470 -19.38 -4.95 7.35
N HIS A 471 -20.63 -5.09 7.80
CA HIS A 471 -21.15 -6.37 8.30
C HIS A 471 -21.13 -7.44 7.21
N ASN A 472 -21.61 -7.13 6.00
CA ASN A 472 -21.63 -8.05 4.88
C ASN A 472 -20.21 -8.49 4.46
N GLU A 473 -19.25 -7.55 4.44
CA GLU A 473 -17.84 -7.85 4.17
C GLU A 473 -17.23 -8.75 5.27
N ALA A 474 -17.52 -8.48 6.55
CA ALA A 474 -17.06 -9.31 7.65
C ALA A 474 -17.65 -10.73 7.60
N VAL A 475 -18.94 -10.88 7.28
CA VAL A 475 -19.59 -12.18 7.10
C VAL A 475 -19.00 -12.93 5.90
N ARG A 476 -18.72 -12.24 4.79
CA ARG A 476 -18.00 -12.84 3.65
C ARG A 476 -16.61 -13.31 4.07
N ALA A 477 -15.83 -12.47 4.76
CA ALA A 477 -14.50 -12.85 5.23
C ALA A 477 -14.52 -14.03 6.22
N LEU A 478 -15.52 -14.11 7.11
CA LEU A 478 -15.71 -15.23 8.04
C LEU A 478 -16.10 -16.54 7.35
N ARG A 479 -16.84 -16.47 6.22
CA ARG A 479 -17.20 -17.64 5.41
C ARG A 479 -16.07 -18.09 4.49
N PHE A 480 -15.12 -17.20 4.16
CA PHE A 480 -13.93 -17.49 3.36
C PHE A 480 -12.61 -17.48 4.17
N PRO A 481 -12.42 -18.29 5.23
CA PRO A 481 -11.08 -18.79 5.51
C PRO A 481 -10.67 -19.63 4.29
N PRO A 482 -9.39 -19.66 3.88
CA PRO A 482 -8.96 -20.64 2.88
C PRO A 482 -9.46 -22.01 3.35
N ASN A 483 -10.04 -22.79 2.44
CA ASN A 483 -10.68 -24.09 2.64
C ASN A 483 -9.74 -25.18 3.23
N THR A 484 -8.87 -24.85 4.18
CA THR A 484 -8.00 -25.80 4.86
C THR A 484 -8.81 -26.84 5.63
N HIS A 485 -10.02 -26.50 6.10
CA HIS A 485 -10.87 -27.49 6.77
C HIS A 485 -11.48 -28.50 5.77
N ARG A 486 -11.94 -28.04 4.60
CA ARG A 486 -12.44 -28.93 3.54
C ARG A 486 -11.33 -29.78 2.93
N GLU A 487 -10.12 -29.23 2.77
CA GLU A 487 -8.95 -30.00 2.34
C GLU A 487 -8.57 -31.05 3.38
N LYS A 488 -8.55 -30.70 4.68
CA LYS A 488 -8.31 -31.65 5.77
C LYS A 488 -9.37 -32.75 5.84
N GLU A 489 -10.66 -32.42 5.71
CA GLU A 489 -11.74 -33.40 5.62
C GLU A 489 -11.56 -34.33 4.40
N SER A 490 -11.05 -33.81 3.28
CA SER A 490 -10.74 -34.64 2.10
C SER A 490 -9.50 -35.51 2.27
N GLU A 491 -8.50 -35.04 3.02
CA GLU A 491 -7.31 -35.81 3.37
C GLU A 491 -7.62 -36.91 4.39
N GLU A 492 -8.48 -36.62 5.37
CA GLU A 492 -8.98 -37.59 6.35
C GLU A 492 -9.81 -38.67 5.65
N LYS A 493 -10.75 -38.31 4.76
CA LYS A 493 -11.48 -39.30 3.94
C LYS A 493 -10.57 -40.13 3.04
N ARG A 494 -9.49 -39.56 2.51
CA ARG A 494 -8.47 -40.32 1.74
C ARG A 494 -7.64 -41.26 2.62
N ARG A 495 -7.45 -40.94 3.90
CA ARG A 495 -6.79 -41.83 4.87
C ARG A 495 -7.72 -42.96 5.30
N GLU A 496 -8.99 -42.66 5.52
CA GLU A 496 -10.02 -43.67 5.83
C GLU A 496 -10.18 -44.67 4.68
N MET A 497 -10.23 -44.23 3.41
CA MET A 497 -10.27 -45.17 2.29
C MET A 497 -9.02 -46.04 2.18
N LYS A 498 -7.82 -45.49 2.45
CA LYS A 498 -6.58 -46.28 2.46
C LYS A 498 -6.54 -47.29 3.59
N GLN A 499 -7.05 -46.91 4.77
CA GLN A 499 -7.17 -47.85 5.90
C GLN A 499 -8.16 -48.97 5.58
N GLN A 500 -9.29 -48.65 4.92
CA GLN A 500 -10.23 -49.67 4.45
C GLN A 500 -9.62 -50.58 3.38
N GLU A 501 -8.84 -50.05 2.43
CA GLU A 501 -8.12 -50.87 1.45
C GLU A 501 -7.05 -51.77 2.10
N GLU A 502 -6.32 -51.27 3.11
CA GLU A 502 -5.35 -52.06 3.87
C GLU A 502 -6.01 -53.12 4.75
N GLU A 503 -7.17 -52.83 5.35
CA GLU A 503 -7.97 -53.80 6.10
C GLU A 503 -8.54 -54.87 5.16
N LEU A 504 -9.10 -54.50 4.02
CA LEU A 504 -9.57 -55.45 3.00
C LEU A 504 -8.42 -56.32 2.46
N ALA A 505 -7.25 -55.75 2.20
CA ALA A 505 -6.09 -56.52 1.77
C ALA A 505 -5.59 -57.50 2.84
N LYS A 506 -5.69 -57.15 4.13
CA LYS A 506 -5.40 -58.07 5.24
C LYS A 506 -6.43 -59.18 5.34
N TYR A 507 -7.72 -58.86 5.20
CA TYR A 507 -8.78 -59.88 5.18
C TYR A 507 -8.61 -60.88 4.03
N MET A 508 -8.24 -60.41 2.83
CA MET A 508 -7.96 -61.31 1.70
C MET A 508 -6.69 -62.16 1.93
N ALA A 509 -5.67 -61.62 2.60
CA ALA A 509 -4.47 -62.38 2.95
C ALA A 509 -4.73 -63.42 4.06
N GLU A 510 -5.61 -63.11 5.02
CA GLU A 510 -6.03 -64.04 6.07
C GLU A 510 -6.93 -65.16 5.52
N GLU A 511 -7.82 -64.87 4.55
CA GLU A 511 -8.62 -65.90 3.86
C GLU A 511 -7.77 -66.82 2.95
N ASP A 512 -6.68 -66.31 2.35
CA ASP A 512 -5.73 -67.12 1.57
C ASP A 512 -4.81 -68.00 2.46
N ASP A 513 -4.60 -67.61 3.73
CA ASP A 513 -3.81 -68.39 4.72
C ASP A 513 -4.65 -69.46 5.45
N ASP A 514 -5.99 -69.38 5.42
CA ASP A 514 -6.93 -70.34 6.02
C ASP A 514 -7.29 -71.53 5.09
N ASP A 515 -6.74 -71.57 3.86
CA ASP A 515 -6.86 -72.70 2.93
C ASP A 515 -5.56 -73.58 3.00
N PHE A 516 -5.36 -74.26 4.14
CA PHE A 516 -4.40 -75.38 4.28
C PHE A 516 -4.88 -76.50 5.22
#